data_AF-A0A5C6MYV3-F1
#
_entry.id   AF-A0A5C6MYV3-F1
#
_cell.length_a   1.000
_cell.length_b   1.000
_cell.length_c   1.000
_cell.angle_alpha   90.00
_cell.angle_beta   90.00
_cell.angle_gamma   90.00
#
_symmetry.space_group_name_H-M   'P 1'
#
loop_
_entity.id
_entity.type
_entity.pdbx_description
1 polymer ?
#
loop_
_entity_poly.entity_id
_entity_poly.type
_entity_poly.pdbx_seq_one_letter_code
_entity_poly.pdbx_strand_id
1 'polypeptide(L)'
;MADNPSTIHPSIHPSIHPSIHHPSIHPSIHPSIHPSIHPSIHPSIHPSIRTEEPFVMVSENVLGKPKKYQGYSIDVLDALSNYLGFKYEIYVTSDHKYGSLQPDGQWNGLIGELVSKRADVGLSALTITPERESVVDFTTRYMDYSVGVLLRKAERTVDMFACLAPFDLSLWACIAGTVLLIGILVYLLNWLNPPRLPMGSMSSTTLYNSMWFVYGSFVQQGKNRAS
;
A
#
# COMPACT_ATOMS: atom_id res chain seq x y z
N MET A 1 -126.70 -22.48 -7.29
CA MET A 1 -126.83 -22.64 -8.75
C MET A 1 -125.53 -22.13 -9.34
N ALA A 2 -124.69 -23.05 -9.85
CA ALA A 2 -123.51 -22.84 -10.73
C ALA A 2 -122.36 -21.93 -10.20
N ASP A 3 -121.06 -22.20 -10.32
CA ASP A 3 -120.28 -23.30 -10.90
C ASP A 3 -118.87 -23.23 -10.29
N ASN A 4 -118.21 -24.38 -10.19
CA ASN A 4 -116.75 -24.52 -10.04
C ASN A 4 -116.16 -24.58 -11.47
N PRO A 5 -114.89 -24.18 -11.72
CA PRO A 5 -113.88 -25.23 -11.69
C PRO A 5 -112.49 -24.82 -11.18
N SER A 6 -111.87 -25.80 -10.54
CA SER A 6 -110.46 -25.95 -10.21
C SER A 6 -109.54 -26.03 -11.43
N THR A 7 -108.31 -25.51 -11.33
CA THR A 7 -107.17 -25.95 -12.17
C THR A 7 -105.82 -25.92 -11.41
N ILE A 8 -105.43 -27.08 -10.88
CA ILE A 8 -104.11 -27.78 -10.96
C ILE A 8 -102.80 -27.04 -10.58
N HIS A 9 -102.32 -27.30 -9.33
CA HIS A 9 -101.00 -27.80 -8.81
C HIS A 9 -99.71 -27.86 -9.69
N PRO A 10 -98.50 -28.15 -9.13
CA PRO A 10 -97.91 -27.98 -7.78
C PRO A 10 -96.47 -27.37 -7.78
N SER A 11 -95.88 -27.04 -6.62
CA SER A 11 -94.66 -27.67 -6.02
C SER A 11 -93.75 -26.51 -5.52
N ILE A 12 -93.00 -26.50 -4.39
CA ILE A 12 -92.28 -27.51 -3.60
C ILE A 12 -92.21 -27.05 -2.11
N HIS A 13 -92.16 -28.08 -1.26
CA HIS A 13 -91.93 -28.26 0.19
C HIS A 13 -90.73 -27.49 0.86
N PRO A 14 -90.46 -27.62 2.19
CA PRO A 14 -90.52 -26.52 3.16
C PRO A 14 -89.31 -26.43 4.14
N SER A 15 -89.49 -25.62 5.20
CA SER A 15 -89.11 -25.86 6.62
C SER A 15 -87.72 -25.51 7.19
N ILE A 16 -87.80 -24.72 8.28
CA ILE A 16 -87.10 -24.79 9.59
C ILE A 16 -85.94 -23.80 9.86
N HIS A 17 -86.26 -22.88 10.79
CA HIS A 17 -85.50 -22.16 11.82
C HIS A 17 -84.00 -21.82 11.65
N PRO A 18 -83.66 -20.59 12.09
CA PRO A 18 -82.48 -20.39 12.91
C PRO A 18 -82.81 -19.81 14.30
N SER A 19 -81.94 -20.18 15.23
CA SER A 19 -82.01 -20.02 16.69
C SER A 19 -81.33 -18.73 17.17
N ILE A 20 -81.97 -18.10 18.17
CA ILE A 20 -81.48 -17.53 19.43
C ILE A 20 -80.02 -17.00 19.51
N HIS A 21 -79.84 -15.74 19.95
CA HIS A 21 -79.20 -15.34 21.23
C HIS A 21 -78.64 -13.91 21.20
N HIS A 22 -79.05 -13.11 22.20
CA HIS A 22 -78.50 -11.80 22.54
C HIS A 22 -77.04 -11.91 22.99
N PRO A 23 -76.14 -10.98 22.59
CA PRO A 23 -74.86 -10.85 23.24
C PRO A 23 -74.98 -9.97 24.49
N SER A 24 -74.84 -10.60 25.66
CA SER A 24 -74.54 -9.94 26.93
C SER A 24 -73.11 -9.41 26.89
N ILE A 25 -72.94 -8.09 26.99
CA ILE A 25 -71.63 -7.43 27.12
C ILE A 25 -71.20 -7.55 28.59
N HIS A 26 -70.28 -8.46 28.87
CA HIS A 26 -69.45 -8.44 30.08
C HIS A 26 -68.06 -7.92 29.66
N PRO A 27 -67.53 -6.83 30.25
CA PRO A 27 -66.16 -6.44 30.04
C PRO A 27 -65.31 -7.30 30.99
N SER A 28 -64.63 -8.30 30.43
CA SER A 28 -63.61 -9.03 31.15
C SER A 28 -62.32 -9.05 30.32
N ILE A 29 -61.23 -8.81 31.04
CA ILE A 29 -59.86 -9.33 30.83
C ILE A 29 -58.77 -8.30 30.46
N HIS A 30 -57.99 -8.04 31.52
CA HIS A 30 -56.53 -7.97 31.64
C HIS A 30 -55.71 -6.94 30.85
N PRO A 31 -54.81 -6.19 31.53
CA PRO A 31 -53.68 -5.58 30.85
C PRO A 31 -52.75 -6.71 30.39
N SER A 32 -52.70 -6.94 29.08
CA SER A 32 -51.68 -7.77 28.44
C SER A 32 -50.35 -7.01 28.47
N ILE A 33 -49.67 -7.05 29.62
CA ILE A 33 -48.23 -6.79 29.66
C ILE A 33 -47.56 -8.04 29.10
N HIS A 34 -47.55 -8.18 27.77
CA HIS A 34 -46.49 -8.94 27.13
C HIS A 34 -45.25 -8.06 27.19
N PRO A 35 -44.18 -8.43 27.91
CA PRO A 35 -42.90 -7.84 27.62
C PRO A 35 -42.59 -8.24 26.18
N SER A 36 -42.61 -7.29 25.27
CA SER A 36 -41.94 -7.42 23.99
C SER A 36 -40.45 -7.53 24.30
N ILE A 37 -40.01 -8.74 24.65
CA ILE A 37 -38.60 -9.11 24.57
C ILE A 37 -38.36 -9.27 23.07
N HIS A 38 -38.27 -8.14 22.36
CA HIS A 38 -37.32 -8.10 21.26
C HIS A 38 -35.96 -8.12 21.97
N PRO A 39 -35.23 -9.24 21.97
CA PRO A 39 -33.83 -9.13 22.31
C PRO A 39 -33.27 -8.09 21.33
N SER A 40 -32.72 -7.01 21.86
CA SER A 40 -31.80 -6.16 21.13
C SER A 40 -30.57 -7.03 20.86
N ILE A 41 -30.71 -7.96 19.90
CA ILE A 41 -29.62 -8.78 19.39
C ILE A 41 -28.75 -7.78 18.65
N HIS A 42 -27.77 -7.23 19.35
CA HIS A 42 -26.65 -6.58 18.68
C HIS A 42 -26.09 -7.62 17.70
N PRO A 43 -26.05 -7.34 16.40
CA PRO A 43 -25.49 -8.29 15.45
C PRO A 43 -24.07 -8.62 15.90
N SER A 44 -23.75 -9.90 16.02
CA SER A 44 -22.38 -10.36 16.24
C SER A 44 -21.85 -10.79 14.89
N ILE A 45 -20.78 -10.15 14.44
CA ILE A 45 -20.10 -10.52 13.20
C ILE A 45 -18.81 -11.27 13.50
N HIS A 46 -18.36 -12.08 12.54
CA HIS A 46 -17.13 -12.86 12.61
C HIS A 46 -16.15 -12.39 11.53
N PRO A 47 -15.34 -11.34 11.80
CA PRO A 47 -14.37 -10.87 10.83
C PRO A 47 -13.19 -11.84 10.71
N SER A 48 -12.84 -12.19 9.48
CA SER A 48 -11.57 -12.85 9.18
C SER A 48 -10.50 -11.82 8.85
N ILE A 49 -9.31 -11.99 9.42
CA ILE A 49 -8.18 -11.09 9.23
C ILE A 49 -6.94 -11.81 8.68
N ARG A 50 -6.08 -11.02 8.03
CA ARG A 50 -4.69 -11.38 7.77
C ARG A 50 -3.77 -10.37 8.45
N THR A 51 -2.82 -10.87 9.23
CA THR A 51 -1.85 -10.05 9.97
C THR A 51 -0.82 -9.44 9.03
N GLU A 52 -0.66 -8.12 9.09
CA GLU A 52 0.25 -7.33 8.28
C GLU A 52 0.44 -5.95 8.90
N GLU A 53 1.68 -5.52 9.07
CA GLU A 53 1.98 -4.18 9.58
C GLU A 53 1.73 -3.10 8.51
N PRO A 54 1.24 -1.91 8.87
CA PRO A 54 0.73 -1.46 10.18
C PRO A 54 -0.80 -1.68 10.36
N PHE A 55 -1.42 -2.50 9.50
CA PHE A 55 -2.87 -2.65 9.39
C PHE A 55 -3.47 -3.55 10.46
N VAL A 56 -2.88 -4.73 10.67
CA VAL A 56 -3.33 -5.73 11.63
C VAL A 56 -2.12 -6.42 12.24
N MET A 57 -1.90 -6.18 13.54
CA MET A 57 -0.78 -6.66 14.32
C MET A 57 -1.29 -7.42 15.53
N VAL A 58 -0.54 -8.43 15.96
CA VAL A 58 -0.82 -9.13 17.22
C VAL A 58 -0.25 -8.27 18.36
N SER A 59 -1.10 -7.81 19.27
CA SER A 59 -0.64 -7.19 20.51
C SER A 59 -0.05 -8.24 21.46
N GLU A 60 0.61 -7.82 22.54
CA GLU A 60 1.35 -8.70 23.46
C GLU A 60 0.62 -10.05 23.73
N ASN A 61 1.29 -11.15 23.34
CA ASN A 61 0.79 -12.50 23.55
C ASN A 61 1.01 -12.91 25.01
N VAL A 62 0.04 -12.61 25.87
CA VAL A 62 0.03 -13.12 27.24
C VAL A 62 -0.47 -14.56 27.23
N LEU A 63 0.35 -15.50 27.71
CA LEU A 63 0.02 -16.91 27.80
C LEU A 63 -1.28 -17.11 28.61
N GLY A 64 -2.31 -17.70 27.97
CA GLY A 64 -3.62 -17.96 28.59
C GLY A 64 -4.68 -16.86 28.39
N LYS A 65 -4.37 -15.74 27.72
CA LYS A 65 -5.36 -14.73 27.32
C LYS A 65 -5.70 -14.87 25.83
N PRO A 66 -6.93 -14.47 25.41
CA PRO A 66 -7.26 -14.39 23.99
C PRO A 66 -6.30 -13.42 23.29
N LYS A 67 -5.89 -13.77 22.07
CA LYS A 67 -5.04 -12.91 21.24
C LYS A 67 -5.78 -11.61 21.00
N LYS A 68 -5.15 -10.49 21.37
CA LYS A 68 -5.66 -9.16 21.06
C LYS A 68 -4.93 -8.62 19.84
N TYR A 69 -5.68 -8.00 18.94
CA TYR A 69 -5.16 -7.40 17.71
C TYR A 69 -5.18 -5.88 17.81
N GLN A 70 -4.26 -5.22 17.12
CA GLN A 70 -4.16 -3.77 17.03
C GLN A 70 -3.70 -3.36 15.63
N GLY A 71 -3.90 -2.10 15.24
CA GLY A 71 -3.45 -1.57 13.96
C GLY A 71 -4.55 -0.82 13.23
N TYR A 72 -4.18 -0.20 12.11
CA TYR A 72 -5.05 0.75 11.42
C TYR A 72 -6.42 0.16 11.03
N SER A 73 -6.45 -1.07 10.51
CA SER A 73 -7.72 -1.71 10.13
C SER A 73 -8.55 -2.09 11.36
N ILE A 74 -7.91 -2.45 12.46
CA ILE A 74 -8.59 -2.77 13.73
C ILE A 74 -9.27 -1.52 14.29
N ASP A 75 -8.57 -0.37 14.27
CA ASP A 75 -9.13 0.90 14.72
C ASP A 75 -10.35 1.33 13.89
N VAL A 76 -10.31 1.07 12.58
CA VAL A 76 -11.47 1.29 11.69
C VAL A 76 -12.63 0.36 12.05
N LEU A 77 -12.37 -0.92 12.30
CA LEU A 77 -13.40 -1.89 12.69
C LEU A 77 -14.03 -1.51 14.05
N ASP A 78 -13.23 -1.06 15.02
CA ASP A 78 -13.71 -0.56 16.30
C ASP A 78 -14.59 0.69 16.15
N ALA A 79 -14.17 1.64 15.31
CA ALA A 79 -14.97 2.83 15.01
C ALA A 79 -16.31 2.44 14.37
N LEU A 80 -16.32 1.50 13.42
CA LEU A 80 -17.53 0.99 12.78
C LEU A 80 -18.43 0.24 13.78
N SER A 81 -17.86 -0.60 14.64
CA SER A 81 -18.56 -1.33 15.68
C SER A 81 -19.28 -0.38 16.64
N ASN A 82 -18.59 0.68 17.08
CA ASN A 82 -19.16 1.70 17.95
C ASN A 82 -20.24 2.55 17.25
N TYR A 83 -20.04 2.88 15.98
CA TYR A 83 -20.99 3.70 15.21
C TYR A 83 -22.28 2.94 14.86
N LEU A 84 -22.16 1.67 14.44
CA LEU A 84 -23.28 0.84 13.99
C LEU A 84 -23.88 -0.02 15.12
N GLY A 85 -23.20 -0.14 16.26
CA GLY A 85 -23.68 -0.87 17.43
C GLY A 85 -23.66 -2.40 17.29
N PHE A 86 -22.73 -2.95 16.50
CA PHE A 86 -22.52 -4.40 16.38
C PHE A 86 -21.36 -4.88 17.27
N LYS A 87 -21.40 -6.15 17.69
CA LYS A 87 -20.29 -6.82 18.35
C LYS A 87 -19.54 -7.67 17.33
N TYR A 88 -18.27 -7.98 17.60
CA TYR A 88 -17.51 -8.82 16.70
C TYR A 88 -16.49 -9.70 17.42
N GLU A 89 -16.14 -10.82 16.80
CA GLU A 89 -15.03 -11.68 17.23
C GLU A 89 -14.10 -11.96 16.05
N ILE A 90 -12.86 -11.50 16.16
CA ILE A 90 -11.87 -11.60 15.09
C ILE A 90 -11.16 -12.95 15.14
N TYR A 91 -10.97 -13.57 13.98
CA TYR A 91 -10.07 -14.70 13.82
C TYR A 91 -9.14 -14.51 12.61
N VAL A 92 -7.96 -15.13 12.68
CA VAL A 92 -6.99 -15.08 11.58
C VAL A 92 -7.30 -16.21 10.61
N THR A 93 -7.26 -15.92 9.31
CA THR A 93 -7.41 -16.93 8.25
C THR A 93 -6.40 -18.06 8.44
N SER A 94 -6.86 -19.30 8.27
CA SER A 94 -6.08 -20.53 8.52
C SER A 94 -4.80 -20.64 7.69
N ASP A 95 -4.79 -20.13 6.47
CA ASP A 95 -3.65 -20.19 5.55
C ASP A 95 -2.85 -18.87 5.47
N HIS A 96 -3.26 -17.82 6.19
CA HIS A 96 -2.67 -16.48 6.18
C HIS A 96 -2.58 -15.82 4.79
N LYS A 97 -3.41 -16.24 3.82
CA LYS A 97 -3.42 -15.69 2.46
C LYS A 97 -4.55 -14.70 2.25
N TYR A 98 -4.36 -13.82 1.27
CA TYR A 98 -5.40 -12.90 0.82
C TYR A 98 -6.56 -13.61 0.10
N GLY A 99 -6.20 -14.59 -0.73
CA GLY A 99 -7.15 -15.28 -1.59
C GLY A 99 -6.75 -15.22 -3.04
N SER A 100 -6.60 -16.41 -3.61
CA SER A 100 -6.35 -16.69 -5.02
C SER A 100 -7.29 -17.80 -5.47
N LEU A 101 -7.74 -17.70 -6.72
CA LEU A 101 -8.46 -18.79 -7.37
C LEU A 101 -7.49 -19.95 -7.60
N GLN A 102 -7.85 -21.11 -7.05
CA GLN A 102 -7.06 -22.33 -7.14
C GLN A 102 -7.44 -23.10 -8.42
N PRO A 103 -6.58 -24.04 -8.89
CA PRO A 103 -6.85 -24.81 -10.11
C PRO A 103 -8.11 -25.67 -10.06
N ASP A 104 -8.59 -26.01 -8.86
CA ASP A 104 -9.84 -26.72 -8.60
C ASP A 104 -11.10 -25.81 -8.67
N GLY A 105 -10.92 -24.52 -8.95
CA GLY A 105 -11.97 -23.52 -8.99
C GLY A 105 -12.38 -22.97 -7.62
N GLN A 106 -11.74 -23.39 -6.53
CA GLN A 106 -12.02 -22.90 -5.19
C GLN A 106 -11.17 -21.68 -4.85
N TRP A 107 -11.71 -20.80 -3.99
CA TRP A 107 -10.96 -19.69 -3.44
C TRP A 107 -10.33 -20.09 -2.10
N ASN A 108 -9.06 -19.74 -1.91
CA ASN A 108 -8.38 -19.85 -0.60
C ASN A 108 -8.34 -18.49 0.12
N GLY A 109 -7.62 -18.40 1.25
CA GLY A 109 -7.40 -17.14 1.93
C GLY A 109 -8.66 -16.46 2.46
N LEU A 110 -8.53 -15.16 2.71
CA LEU A 110 -9.65 -14.31 3.14
C LEU A 110 -10.83 -14.36 2.17
N ILE A 111 -10.57 -14.33 0.85
CA ILE A 111 -11.65 -14.46 -0.15
C ILE A 111 -12.37 -15.80 0.01
N GLY A 112 -11.63 -16.90 0.20
CA GLY A 112 -12.19 -18.23 0.41
C GLY A 112 -13.05 -18.34 1.66
N GLU A 113 -12.67 -17.68 2.75
CA GLU A 113 -13.47 -17.60 3.98
C GLU A 113 -14.82 -16.90 3.74
N LEU A 114 -14.83 -15.82 2.96
CA LEU A 114 -16.04 -15.05 2.61
C LEU A 114 -16.94 -15.83 1.65
N VAL A 115 -16.38 -16.40 0.59
CA VAL A 115 -17.11 -17.22 -0.39
C VAL A 115 -17.75 -18.42 0.29
N SER A 116 -17.05 -19.03 1.25
CA SER A 116 -17.55 -20.15 2.04
C SER A 116 -18.52 -19.74 3.16
N LYS A 117 -18.80 -18.44 3.33
CA LYS A 117 -19.60 -17.87 4.44
C LYS A 117 -19.12 -18.29 5.83
N ARG A 118 -17.81 -18.50 5.99
CA ARG A 118 -17.17 -18.72 7.30
C ARG A 118 -16.89 -17.41 8.03
N ALA A 119 -16.66 -16.34 7.26
CA ALA A 119 -16.53 -14.99 7.76
C ALA A 119 -17.67 -14.12 7.24
N ASP A 120 -18.10 -13.14 8.06
CA ASP A 120 -19.06 -12.12 7.63
C ASP A 120 -18.37 -10.95 6.93
N VAL A 121 -17.13 -10.63 7.35
CA VAL A 121 -16.33 -9.52 6.83
C VAL A 121 -14.87 -9.95 6.73
N GLY A 122 -14.19 -9.58 5.65
CA GLY A 122 -12.75 -9.77 5.49
C GLY A 122 -12.02 -8.44 5.68
N LEU A 123 -11.01 -8.42 6.54
CA LEU A 123 -10.29 -7.19 6.88
C LEU A 123 -8.77 -7.38 6.74
N SER A 124 -8.19 -6.70 5.74
CA SER A 124 -6.76 -6.75 5.44
C SER A 124 -6.37 -5.62 4.46
N ALA A 125 -5.07 -5.47 4.15
CA ALA A 125 -4.57 -4.62 3.07
C ALA A 125 -4.78 -5.28 1.68
N LEU A 126 -5.99 -5.77 1.44
CA LEU A 126 -6.36 -6.54 0.27
C LEU A 126 -6.58 -5.63 -0.94
N THR A 127 -5.83 -5.86 -2.03
CA THR A 127 -6.08 -5.20 -3.32
C THR A 127 -7.39 -5.69 -3.94
N ILE A 128 -8.25 -4.75 -4.32
CA ILE A 128 -9.47 -5.00 -5.11
C ILE A 128 -9.05 -5.33 -6.55
N THR A 129 -9.41 -6.52 -7.03
CA THR A 129 -9.18 -6.96 -8.42
C THR A 129 -10.50 -7.45 -9.02
N PRO A 130 -10.69 -7.36 -10.35
CA PRO A 130 -11.94 -7.81 -10.99
C PRO A 130 -12.29 -9.27 -10.70
N GLU A 131 -11.27 -10.13 -10.60
CA GLU A 131 -11.43 -11.55 -10.27
C GLU A 131 -12.04 -11.74 -8.87
N ARG A 132 -11.59 -10.95 -7.88
CA ARG A 132 -12.11 -11.02 -6.51
C ARG A 132 -13.48 -10.38 -6.39
N GLU A 133 -13.69 -9.25 -7.06
CA GLU A 133 -14.97 -8.52 -7.09
C GLU A 133 -16.09 -9.34 -7.72
N SER A 134 -15.76 -10.32 -8.57
CA SER A 134 -16.74 -11.24 -9.14
C SER A 134 -17.33 -12.26 -8.15
N VAL A 135 -16.73 -12.42 -6.96
CA VAL A 135 -17.14 -13.42 -5.96
C VAL A 135 -17.44 -12.86 -4.58
N VAL A 136 -17.00 -11.64 -4.27
CA VAL A 136 -17.30 -10.94 -3.02
C VAL A 136 -17.52 -9.44 -3.28
N ASP A 137 -18.35 -8.83 -2.44
CA ASP A 137 -18.56 -7.38 -2.49
C ASP A 137 -17.46 -6.64 -1.72
N PHE A 138 -17.01 -5.51 -2.27
CA PHE A 138 -16.04 -4.62 -1.64
C PHE A 138 -16.67 -3.31 -1.20
N THR A 139 -16.18 -2.78 -0.08
CA THR A 139 -16.43 -1.39 0.31
C THR A 139 -15.57 -0.44 -0.52
N THR A 140 -15.87 0.86 -0.43
CA THR A 140 -14.92 1.87 -0.93
C THR A 140 -13.59 1.72 -0.19
N ARG A 141 -12.48 1.76 -0.93
CA ARG A 141 -11.14 1.74 -0.35
C ARG A 141 -11.03 2.81 0.75
N TYR A 142 -10.53 2.42 1.91
CA TYR A 142 -10.29 3.35 3.02
C TYR A 142 -8.83 3.87 3.04
N MET A 143 -7.99 3.41 2.10
CA MET A 143 -6.64 3.89 1.89
C MET A 143 -6.32 3.97 0.40
N ASP A 144 -5.88 5.14 -0.05
CA ASP A 144 -5.28 5.33 -1.37
C ASP A 144 -3.79 5.02 -1.30
N TYR A 145 -3.33 4.03 -2.07
CA TYR A 145 -1.91 3.72 -2.19
C TYR A 145 -1.39 4.06 -3.59
N SER A 146 -0.18 4.60 -3.66
CA SER A 146 0.57 4.78 -4.90
C SER A 146 1.61 3.66 -5.02
N VAL A 147 1.70 3.02 -6.17
CA VAL A 147 2.79 2.08 -6.47
C VAL A 147 4.09 2.87 -6.66
N GLY A 148 5.06 2.67 -5.77
CA GLY A 148 6.39 3.28 -5.84
C GLY A 148 7.48 2.23 -6.05
N VAL A 149 8.58 2.62 -6.71
CA VAL A 149 9.78 1.77 -6.81
C VAL A 149 10.72 2.10 -5.67
N LEU A 150 11.07 1.10 -4.86
CA LEU A 150 12.06 1.24 -3.80
C LEU A 150 13.46 0.94 -4.38
N LEU A 151 14.34 1.93 -4.34
CA LEU A 151 15.75 1.77 -4.71
C LEU A 151 16.62 1.80 -3.45
N ARG A 152 17.65 0.94 -3.40
CA ARG A 152 18.67 1.02 -2.35
C ARG A 152 19.33 2.39 -2.42
N LYS A 153 19.45 3.06 -1.27
CA LYS A 153 20.25 4.29 -1.15
C LYS A 153 21.67 4.01 -1.63
N ALA A 154 22.14 4.75 -2.63
CA ALA A 154 23.52 4.64 -3.09
C ALA A 154 24.49 4.99 -1.94
N GLU A 155 25.42 4.09 -1.65
CA GLU A 155 26.51 4.36 -0.71
C GLU A 155 27.44 5.39 -1.34
N ARG A 156 27.55 6.56 -0.71
CA ARG A 156 28.53 7.57 -1.13
C ARG A 156 29.90 7.09 -0.65
N THR A 157 30.68 6.47 -1.52
CA THR A 157 32.11 6.30 -1.29
C THR A 157 32.77 7.66 -1.59
N VAL A 158 33.31 8.30 -0.56
CA VAL A 158 34.14 9.50 -0.76
C VAL A 158 35.47 9.01 -1.28
N ASP A 159 35.69 9.12 -2.59
CA ASP A 159 36.99 8.82 -3.17
C ASP A 159 37.99 9.92 -2.80
N MET A 160 39.06 9.53 -2.11
CA MET A 160 40.10 10.44 -1.61
C MET A 160 40.82 11.19 -2.74
N PHE A 161 40.79 10.65 -3.96
CA PHE A 161 41.38 11.24 -5.16
C PHE A 161 40.34 11.65 -6.21
N ALA A 162 39.10 11.94 -5.81
CA ALA A 162 38.06 12.42 -6.72
C ALA A 162 38.48 13.65 -7.55
N CYS A 163 39.45 14.45 -7.08
CA CYS A 163 40.01 15.58 -7.82
C CYS A 163 40.94 15.17 -8.98
N LEU A 164 41.55 13.98 -8.93
CA LEU A 164 42.40 13.40 -9.99
C LEU A 164 41.62 12.47 -10.93
N ALA A 165 40.43 12.02 -10.51
CA ALA A 165 39.49 11.21 -11.29
C ALA A 165 39.07 11.77 -12.67
N PRO A 166 39.02 13.09 -12.96
CA PRO A 166 38.62 13.54 -14.29
C PRO A 166 39.57 13.13 -15.42
N PHE A 167 40.78 12.67 -15.11
CA PHE A 167 41.76 12.25 -16.12
C PHE A 167 42.39 10.89 -15.77
N ASP A 168 42.53 10.03 -16.77
CA ASP A 168 43.18 8.74 -16.62
C ASP A 168 44.66 8.88 -16.22
N LEU A 169 45.17 7.90 -15.47
CA LEU A 169 46.59 7.81 -15.07
C LEU A 169 47.54 7.86 -16.26
N SER A 170 47.13 7.33 -17.42
CA SER A 170 47.90 7.39 -18.67
C SER A 170 48.07 8.82 -19.18
N LEU A 171 47.04 9.67 -19.04
CA LEU A 171 47.13 11.08 -19.41
C LEU A 171 48.08 11.83 -18.47
N TRP A 172 47.99 11.57 -17.17
CA TRP A 172 48.93 12.13 -16.18
C TRP A 172 50.38 11.73 -16.46
N ALA A 173 50.63 10.46 -16.80
CA ALA A 173 51.94 9.99 -17.20
C ALA A 173 52.43 10.68 -18.49
N CYS A 174 51.54 10.93 -19.44
CA CYS A 174 51.85 11.67 -20.68
C CYS A 174 52.21 13.14 -20.39
N ILE A 175 51.46 13.82 -19.50
CA ILE A 175 51.78 15.19 -19.07
C ILE A 175 53.15 15.23 -18.39
N ALA A 176 53.43 14.31 -17.46
CA ALA A 176 54.74 14.22 -16.81
C ALA A 176 55.87 13.96 -17.83
N GLY A 177 55.65 13.03 -18.77
CA GLY A 177 56.62 12.70 -19.82
C GLY A 177 56.89 13.86 -20.78
N THR A 178 55.87 14.61 -21.18
CA THR A 178 56.01 15.77 -22.07
C THR A 178 56.74 16.92 -21.40
N VAL A 179 56.46 17.23 -20.12
CA VAL A 179 57.20 18.25 -19.35
C VAL A 179 58.68 17.88 -19.25
N LEU A 180 59.01 16.61 -18.98
CA LEU A 180 60.40 16.14 -18.92
C LEU A 180 61.09 16.21 -20.29
N LEU A 181 60.43 15.77 -21.36
CA LEU A 181 60.97 15.82 -22.72
C LEU A 181 61.30 17.26 -23.13
N ILE A 182 60.34 18.18 -22.95
CA ILE A 182 60.52 19.60 -23.30
C ILE A 182 61.62 20.23 -22.42
N GLY A 183 61.68 19.90 -21.13
CA GLY A 183 62.75 20.37 -20.24
C GLY A 183 64.16 19.94 -20.71
N ILE A 184 64.30 18.69 -21.14
CA ILE A 184 65.56 18.17 -21.71
C ILE A 184 65.87 18.85 -23.05
N LEU A 185 64.88 19.02 -23.92
CA LEU A 185 65.06 19.70 -25.21
C LEU A 185 65.55 21.14 -25.03
N VAL A 186 64.93 21.90 -24.12
CA VAL A 186 65.33 23.27 -23.80
C VAL A 186 66.74 23.32 -23.23
N TYR A 187 67.10 22.36 -22.37
CA TYR A 187 68.47 22.23 -21.87
C TYR A 187 69.49 21.97 -22.99
N LEU A 188 69.20 21.05 -23.90
CA LEU A 188 70.09 20.74 -25.03
C LEU A 188 70.23 21.92 -26.00
N LEU A 189 69.14 22.64 -26.28
CA LEU A 189 69.18 23.86 -27.11
C LEU A 189 70.05 24.94 -26.46
N ASN A 190 69.91 25.15 -25.15
CA ASN A 190 70.71 26.10 -24.38
C ASN A 190 72.19 25.69 -24.31
N TRP A 191 72.48 24.39 -24.32
CA TRP A 191 73.84 23.86 -24.36
C TRP A 191 74.49 24.00 -25.74
N LEU A 192 73.76 23.69 -26.82
CA LEU A 192 74.26 23.79 -28.19
C LEU A 192 74.40 25.24 -28.67
N ASN A 193 73.60 26.15 -28.14
CA ASN A 193 73.64 27.56 -28.49
C ASN A 193 73.47 28.45 -27.24
N PRO A 194 74.55 28.69 -26.47
CA PRO A 194 74.47 29.47 -25.25
C PRO A 194 73.98 30.89 -25.57
N PRO A 195 72.90 31.35 -24.91
CA PRO A 195 72.29 32.64 -25.20
C PRO A 195 73.27 33.77 -24.83
N ARG A 196 73.57 34.62 -25.81
CA ARG A 196 74.27 35.89 -25.58
C ARG A 196 73.28 36.90 -25.00
N LEU A 197 72.91 36.75 -23.73
CA LEU A 197 72.05 37.72 -23.05
C LEU A 197 72.88 38.79 -22.32
N PRO A 198 72.42 40.05 -22.25
CA PRO A 198 73.15 41.13 -21.62
C PRO A 198 73.25 40.92 -20.09
N MET A 199 74.33 41.42 -19.54
CA MET A 199 74.70 41.38 -18.12
C MET A 199 73.55 41.94 -17.25
N GLY A 200 72.87 41.06 -16.50
CA GLY A 200 71.82 41.45 -15.54
C GLY A 200 70.72 40.41 -15.29
N SER A 201 70.53 39.41 -16.17
CA SER A 201 69.54 38.34 -15.95
C SER A 201 70.22 37.06 -15.47
N MET A 202 69.94 36.64 -14.24
CA MET A 202 70.40 35.35 -13.71
C MET A 202 69.63 34.21 -14.37
N SER A 203 70.10 33.73 -15.51
CA SER A 203 69.73 32.43 -16.03
C SER A 203 70.98 31.55 -16.06
N SER A 204 71.31 30.89 -14.94
CA SER A 204 72.30 29.81 -14.99
C SER A 204 71.73 28.71 -15.90
N THR A 205 72.53 28.21 -16.84
CA THR A 205 72.14 27.20 -17.83
C THR A 205 72.05 25.80 -17.20
N THR A 206 71.36 25.69 -16.07
CA THR A 206 71.22 24.47 -15.27
C THR A 206 69.90 23.78 -15.60
N LEU A 207 69.90 22.45 -15.69
CA LEU A 207 68.71 21.63 -15.99
C LEU A 207 67.51 21.95 -15.08
N TYR A 208 67.76 22.26 -13.81
CA TYR A 208 66.73 22.70 -12.86
C TYR A 208 65.98 23.96 -13.32
N ASN A 209 66.69 24.97 -13.83
CA ASN A 209 66.08 26.22 -14.29
C ASN A 209 65.26 26.00 -15.58
N SER A 210 65.74 25.15 -16.48
CA SER A 210 64.99 24.75 -17.68
C SER A 210 63.71 23.99 -17.33
N MET A 211 63.77 23.06 -16.38
CA MET A 211 62.60 22.31 -15.92
C MET A 211 61.59 23.21 -15.20
N TRP A 212 62.06 24.12 -14.34
CA TRP A 212 61.19 25.09 -13.66
C TRP A 212 60.52 26.06 -14.64
N PHE A 213 61.23 26.52 -15.67
CA PHE A 213 60.67 27.36 -16.74
C PHE A 213 59.55 26.65 -17.50
N VAL A 214 59.75 25.38 -17.91
CA VAL A 214 58.74 24.59 -18.62
C VAL A 214 57.51 24.36 -17.74
N TYR A 215 57.71 23.95 -16.49
CA TYR A 215 56.61 23.77 -15.53
C TYR A 215 55.83 25.07 -15.30
N GLY A 216 56.52 26.19 -15.07
CA GLY A 216 55.89 27.51 -14.91
C GLY A 216 55.10 27.94 -16.13
N SER A 217 55.62 27.71 -17.34
CA SER A 217 54.92 28.01 -18.59
C SER A 217 53.63 27.19 -18.77
N PHE A 218 53.63 25.94 -18.32
CA PHE A 218 52.47 25.04 -18.43
C PHE A 218 51.36 25.41 -17.44
N VAL A 219 51.73 25.74 -16.20
CA VAL A 219 50.76 26.11 -15.14
C VAL A 219 50.21 27.52 -15.35
N GLN A 220 50.99 28.44 -15.94
CA GLN A 220 50.65 29.87 -15.99
C GLN A 220 50.09 30.35 -17.35
N GLN A 221 49.80 29.43 -18.27
CA GLN A 221 49.40 29.71 -19.67
C GLN A 221 48.04 30.43 -19.86
N GLY A 222 47.40 30.92 -18.80
CA GLY A 222 46.12 31.66 -18.86
C GLY A 222 46.21 33.18 -18.67
N LYS A 223 47.38 33.74 -18.33
CA LYS A 223 47.53 35.18 -18.07
C LYS A 223 48.18 35.86 -19.27
N ASN A 224 47.41 36.23 -20.29
CA ASN A 224 47.59 37.43 -21.14
C ASN A 224 46.68 37.37 -22.38
N ARG A 225 45.49 37.98 -22.27
CA ARG A 225 44.80 38.70 -23.37
C ARG A 225 43.57 39.42 -22.79
N ALA A 226 43.83 40.53 -22.12
CA ALA A 226 42.85 41.59 -21.88
C ALA A 226 43.62 42.89 -21.66
N SER A 227 44.01 43.53 -22.76
CA SER A 227 44.09 44.98 -22.89
C SER A 227 43.92 45.36 -24.34
#